data_AF-A0A526U7Y8-F1
#
_entry.id   AF-A0A526U7Y8-F1
#
_cell.length_a   1.000
_cell.length_b   1.000
_cell.length_c   1.000
_cell.angle_alpha   90.00
_cell.angle_beta   90.00
_cell.angle_gamma   90.00
#
_symmetry.space_group_name_H-M   'P 1'
#
loop_
_entity.id
_entity.type
_entity.pdbx_description
1 polymer ?
#
loop_
_entity_poly.entity_id
_entity_poly.type
_entity_poly.pdbx_seq_one_letter_code
_entity_poly.pdbx_strand_id
1 'polypeptide(L)' 'FGIGSVVAASLVPRNKRASAIALMFAGLTLSNILGVPAGTALGEAFGWRSTFVAVVGIGLISVAAIAWL' A
#
# COMPACT_ATOMS: atom_id res chain seq x y z
N PHE A 1 7.98 3.34 8.70
CA PHE A 1 9.12 2.65 8.05
C PHE A 1 9.68 1.46 8.83
N GLY A 2 9.73 1.48 10.17
CA GLY A 2 10.29 0.37 10.96
C GLY A 2 9.37 -0.82 11.22
N ILE A 3 8.12 -0.60 11.66
CA ILE A 3 7.21 -1.70 12.03
C ILE A 3 6.82 -2.53 10.80
N GLY A 4 6.46 -1.88 9.68
CA GLY A 4 6.08 -2.58 8.45
C GLY A 4 7.19 -3.46 7.88
N SER A 5 8.45 -3.01 7.94
CA SER A 5 9.58 -3.80 7.41
C SER A 5 9.92 -4.99 8.32
N VAL A 6 9.75 -4.84 9.64
CA VAL A 6 9.87 -5.94 10.61
C VAL A 6 8.78 -6.99 10.36
N VAL A 7 7.53 -6.56 10.17
CA VAL A 7 6.40 -7.45 9.88
C VAL A 7 6.59 -8.13 8.52
N ALA A 8 6.99 -7.41 7.48
CA ALA A 8 7.27 -8.00 6.17
C ALA A 8 8.40 -9.05 6.24
N ALA A 9 9.43 -8.81 7.05
CA ALA A 9 10.52 -9.75 7.26
C ALA A 9 10.13 -10.96 8.12
N SER A 10 9.13 -10.84 8.99
CA SER A 10 8.60 -11.97 9.76
C SER A 10 7.65 -12.85 8.96
N LEU A 11 7.00 -12.31 7.92
CA LEU A 11 6.06 -13.03 7.04
C LEU A 11 6.74 -13.90 5.97
N VAL A 12 8.07 -13.82 5.80
CA VAL A 12 8.81 -14.59 4.79
C VAL A 12 9.95 -15.42 5.40
N PRO A 13 10.37 -16.52 4.74
CA PRO A 13 11.54 -17.29 5.14
C PRO A 13 12.82 -16.43 5.22
N ARG A 14 13.77 -16.82 6.10
CA ARG A 14 14.98 -16.02 6.41
C ARG A 14 15.78 -15.59 5.17
N ASN A 15 15.87 -16.46 4.17
CA ASN A 15 16.59 -16.20 2.91
C ASN A 15 15.91 -15.16 2.00
N LYS A 16 14.65 -14.81 2.24
CA LYS A 16 13.89 -13.84 1.43
C LYS A 16 13.63 -12.51 2.13
N ARG A 17 14.06 -12.34 3.38
CA ARG A 17 13.80 -11.13 4.18
C ARG A 17 14.29 -9.84 3.52
N ALA A 18 15.50 -9.85 2.97
CA ALA A 18 16.05 -8.69 2.28
C ALA A 18 15.19 -8.28 1.07
N SER A 19 14.70 -9.26 0.31
CA SER A 19 13.82 -9.02 -0.85
C SER A 19 12.44 -8.51 -0.42
N ALA A 20 11.85 -9.04 0.66
CA ALA A 20 10.57 -8.56 1.18
C ALA A 20 10.66 -7.10 1.65
N ILE A 21 11.74 -6.75 2.36
CA ILE A 21 12.00 -5.37 2.77
C ILE A 21 12.17 -4.46 1.55
N ALA A 22 12.99 -4.87 0.57
CA ALA A 22 13.19 -4.11 -0.66
C ALA A 22 11.89 -3.88 -1.44
N LEU A 23 11.04 -4.92 -1.55
CA LEU A 23 9.74 -4.82 -2.19
C LEU A 23 8.81 -3.85 -1.46
N MET A 24 8.83 -3.84 -0.13
CA MET A 24 8.03 -2.89 0.66
C MET A 24 8.45 -1.44 0.39
N PHE A 25 9.76 -1.17 0.35
CA PHE A 25 10.27 0.16 0.00
C PHE A 25 9.95 0.55 -1.44
N ALA A 26 10.12 -0.37 -2.40
CA ALA A 26 9.76 -0.15 -3.79
C ALA A 26 8.27 0.17 -3.94
N GLY A 27 7.40 -0.59 -3.25
CA GLY A 27 5.97 -0.37 -3.23
C GLY A 27 5.59 1.00 -2.66
N LEU A 28 6.28 1.48 -1.62
CA LEU A 28 6.06 2.81 -1.09
C LEU A 28 6.43 3.91 -2.10
N THR A 29 7.60 3.80 -2.75
CA THR A 29 8.02 4.75 -3.78
C THR A 29 7.01 4.79 -4.92
N LEU A 30 6.59 3.61 -5.39
CA LEU A 30 5.60 3.51 -6.46
C LEU A 30 4.25 4.12 -6.04
N SER A 31 3.83 3.90 -4.79
CA SER A 31 2.61 4.47 -4.24
C SER A 31 2.64 6.00 -4.19
N ASN A 32 3.78 6.60 -3.83
CA ASN A 32 3.93 8.06 -3.84
C ASN A 32 3.87 8.63 -5.27
N ILE A 33 4.49 7.96 -6.24
CA ILE A 33 4.56 8.43 -7.63
C ILE A 33 3.21 8.27 -8.33
N LEU A 34 2.54 7.13 -8.16
CA LEU A 34 1.30 6.83 -8.86
C LEU A 34 0.05 7.29 -8.10
N GLY A 35 0.10 7.33 -6.77
CA GLY A 35 -1.05 7.62 -5.93
C GLY A 35 -1.60 9.03 -6.12
N VAL A 36 -0.73 10.03 -6.26
CA VAL A 36 -1.17 11.42 -6.47
C VAL A 36 -1.81 11.61 -7.85
N PRO A 37 -1.17 11.25 -8.98
CA PRO A 37 -1.80 11.35 -10.30
C PRO A 37 -3.10 10.55 -10.41
N ALA A 38 -3.14 9.32 -9.88
CA ALA A 38 -4.34 8.50 -9.89
C ALA A 38 -5.46 9.14 -9.05
N GLY A 39 -5.14 9.68 -7.86
CA GLY A 39 -6.09 10.36 -7.00
C GLY A 39 -6.63 11.64 -7.62
N THR A 40 -5.79 12.42 -8.32
CA THR A 40 -6.20 13.62 -9.07
C THR A 40 -7.08 13.26 -10.26
N ALA A 41 -6.70 12.26 -11.06
CA ALA A 41 -7.50 11.81 -12.21
C ALA A 41 -8.88 11.30 -11.78
N LEU A 42 -8.95 10.54 -10.68
CA LEU A 42 -10.23 10.13 -10.05
C LEU A 42 -11.04 11.34 -9.59
N GLY A 43 -10.38 12.30 -8.94
CA GLY A 43 -11.01 13.53 -8.45
C GLY A 43 -11.58 14.41 -9.56
N GLU A 44 -10.90 14.51 -10.71
CA GLU A 44 -11.41 15.24 -11.88
C GLU A 44 -12.55 14.50 -12.57
N ALA A 45 -12.45 13.18 -12.73
CA ALA A 45 -13.45 12.39 -13.46
C ALA A 45 -14.77 12.22 -12.68
N PHE A 46 -14.70 12.01 -11.36
CA PHE A 46 -15.86 11.65 -10.54
C PHE A 46 -16.09 12.58 -9.34
N GLY A 47 -15.34 13.68 -9.26
CA GLY A 47 -15.37 14.63 -8.14
C GLY A 47 -14.49 14.21 -6.96
N TRP A 48 -14.10 15.19 -6.15
CA TRP A 48 -13.13 15.03 -5.05
C TRP A 48 -13.52 13.98 -4.00
N ARG A 49 -14.82 13.73 -3.79
CA ARG A 49 -15.31 12.75 -2.81
C ARG A 49 -14.94 11.32 -3.21
N SER A 50 -14.82 11.03 -4.50
CA SER A 50 -14.49 9.70 -5.01
C SER A 50 -13.10 9.25 -4.56
N THR A 51 -12.14 10.17 -4.49
CA THR A 51 -10.78 9.92 -4.00
C THR A 51 -10.80 9.45 -2.54
N PHE A 52 -11.66 10.03 -1.70
CA PHE A 52 -11.81 9.59 -0.31
C PHE A 52 -12.42 8.17 -0.22
N VAL A 53 -13.46 7.90 -1.01
CA VAL A 53 -14.06 6.55 -1.06
C VAL A 53 -13.05 5.51 -1.53
N ALA A 54 -12.23 5.84 -2.53
CA ALA A 54 -11.17 4.96 -3.01
C ALA A 54 -10.13 4.66 -1.91
N VAL A 55 -9.67 5.68 -1.18
CA VAL A 55 -8.73 5.50 -0.06
C VAL A 55 -9.34 4.63 1.04
N VAL A 56 -10.60 4.85 1.39
CA VAL A 56 -11.32 4.01 2.37
C VAL A 56 -11.40 2.57 1.88
N GLY A 57 -11.72 2.34 0.60
CA GLY A 57 -11.75 1.01 0.00
C GLY A 57 -10.40 0.29 0.09
N ILE A 58 -9.31 0.98 -0.25
CA ILE A 58 -7.94 0.43 -0.12
C ILE A 58 -7.62 0.09 1.34
N GLY A 59 -8.02 0.94 2.28
CA GLY A 59 -7.88 0.68 3.72
C GLY A 59 -8.62 -0.57 4.17
N LEU A 60 -9.87 -0.75 3.75
CA LEU A 60 -10.67 -1.94 4.08
C LEU A 60 -10.07 -3.21 3.49
N ILE A 61 -9.60 -3.17 2.24
CA ILE A 61 -8.89 -4.29 1.61
C ILE A 61 -7.62 -4.64 2.40
N SER A 62 -6.87 -3.63 2.83
CA SER A 62 -5.64 -3.84 3.62
C SER A 62 -5.92 -4.49 4.97
N VAL A 63 -6.98 -4.04 5.67
CA VAL A 63 -7.41 -4.64 6.93
C VAL A 63 -7.88 -6.08 6.73
N ALA A 64 -8.67 -6.35 5.68
CA ALA A 64 -9.12 -7.70 5.36
C ALA A 64 -7.94 -8.64 5.05
N ALA A 65 -6.95 -8.17 4.28
CA ALA A 65 -5.75 -8.94 3.96
C ALA A 65 -4.93 -9.27 5.21
N ILE A 66 -4.78 -8.33 6.15
CA ILE A 66 -4.10 -8.58 7.43
C ILE A 66 -4.90 -9.55 8.29
N ALA A 67 -6.23 -9.41 8.34
CA ALA A 67 -7.09 -10.32 9.11
C ALA A 67 -7.12 -11.76 8.55
N TRP A 68 -6.77 -11.94 7.28
CA TRP A 68 -6.68 -13.24 6.60
C TRP A 68 -5.32 -13.93 6.74
N LEU A 69 -4.25 -13.19 7.10
CA LEU A 69 -2.88 -13.68 7.28
C LEU A 69 -2.66 -14.25 8.69
#